data_AF-A0A2G4SW76-F1
#
_entry.id   AF-A0A2G4SW76-F1
#
_cell.length_a   1.000
_cell.length_b   1.000
_cell.length_c   1.000
_cell.angle_alpha   90.00
_cell.angle_beta   90.00
_cell.angle_gamma   90.00
#
_symmetry.space_group_name_H-M   'P 1'
#
loop_
_entity.id
_entity.type
_entity.pdbx_description
1 polymer ?
#
loop_
_entity_poly.entity_id
_entity_poly.type
_entity_poly.pdbx_seq_one_letter_code
_entity_poly.pdbx_strand_id
1 'polypeptide(L)'
;MNMYIFEIPSKQAQELDPLYQIRSTIQAFVSSCGATRLTSEKTFKSFDGNLATIKWPEVVDEYERHKSSVDAANNLRDNLTSYHDIISTERWEMRFFGFFLSLCEANAYSSFRVFSEEGASRGHSSFKDNLAFNLLEHCKELKSRYNEVAQGSNRMLRSDSNHSYVSMSNASNKRKRLICRKCKESGTNGKRVEKFCSCDPTIPLCFDCHNQHLKAVWLRQLY
;
A
#
# COMPACT_ATOMS: atom_id res chain seq x y z
N MET A 1 65.62 -13.90 -4.97
CA MET A 1 64.18 -13.64 -4.73
C MET A 1 64.01 -13.65 -3.22
N ASN A 2 63.99 -12.47 -2.59
CA ASN A 2 63.89 -12.39 -1.13
C ASN A 2 62.42 -12.59 -0.75
N MET A 3 62.16 -13.68 -0.04
CA MET A 3 60.83 -14.05 0.42
C MET A 3 60.62 -13.38 1.78
N TYR A 4 59.86 -12.30 1.81
CA TYR A 4 59.49 -11.64 3.06
C TYR A 4 58.43 -12.49 3.75
N ILE A 5 58.81 -13.12 4.85
CA ILE A 5 57.89 -13.80 5.76
C ILE A 5 57.31 -12.72 6.67
N PHE A 6 56.01 -12.45 6.53
CA PHE A 6 55.29 -11.63 7.50
C PHE A 6 55.11 -12.46 8.77
N GLU A 7 55.95 -12.22 9.77
CA GLU A 7 55.73 -12.76 11.10
C GLU A 7 54.48 -12.13 11.70
N ILE A 8 53.53 -12.97 12.10
CA ILE A 8 52.36 -12.51 12.84
C ILE A 8 52.87 -12.08 14.22
N PRO A 9 52.68 -10.81 14.64
CA PRO A 9 53.20 -10.32 15.91
C PRO A 9 52.68 -11.16 17.08
N SER A 10 53.48 -11.31 18.13
CA SER A 10 53.06 -12.03 19.34
C SER A 10 51.84 -11.36 19.99
N LYS A 11 51.06 -12.11 20.79
CA LYS A 11 49.85 -11.57 21.46
C LYS A 11 50.13 -10.28 22.25
N GLN A 12 51.25 -10.22 22.97
CA GLN A 12 51.66 -9.01 23.70
C GLN A 12 51.95 -7.83 22.76
N ALA A 13 52.58 -8.07 21.60
CA ALA A 13 52.86 -7.01 20.64
C ALA A 13 51.58 -6.48 19.96
N GLN A 14 50.58 -7.35 19.79
CA GLN A 14 49.26 -6.99 19.26
C GLN A 14 48.41 -6.20 20.26
N GLU A 15 48.49 -6.54 21.55
CA GLU A 15 47.82 -5.79 22.63
C GLU A 15 48.45 -4.40 22.84
N LEU A 16 49.76 -4.27 22.64
CA LEU A 16 50.47 -3.00 22.85
C LEU A 16 50.45 -2.06 21.64
N ASP A 17 50.06 -2.53 20.45
CA ASP A 17 49.97 -1.73 19.23
C ASP A 17 48.57 -1.10 19.05
N PRO A 18 48.43 0.24 19.16
CA PRO A 18 47.16 0.92 18.96
C PRO A 18 46.55 0.71 17.58
N LEU A 19 47.39 0.58 16.53
CA LEU A 19 46.91 0.37 15.16
C LEU A 19 46.32 -1.03 14.99
N TYR A 20 46.92 -2.03 15.63
CA TYR A 20 46.40 -3.39 15.65
C TYR A 20 45.06 -3.46 16.37
N GLN A 21 44.92 -2.80 17.52
CA GLN A 21 43.66 -2.72 18.26
C GLN A 21 42.56 -2.01 17.46
N ILE A 22 42.86 -0.88 16.80
CA ILE A 22 41.91 -0.16 15.94
C ILE A 22 41.44 -1.06 14.79
N ARG A 23 42.37 -1.75 14.12
CA ARG A 23 42.04 -2.68 13.02
C ARG A 23 41.15 -3.82 13.50
N SER A 24 41.48 -4.45 14.63
CA SER A 24 40.68 -5.53 15.24
C SER A 24 39.26 -5.06 15.57
N THR A 25 39.14 -3.86 16.16
CA THR A 25 37.84 -3.25 16.51
C THR A 25 37.00 -2.96 15.27
N ILE A 26 37.61 -2.38 14.23
CA ILE A 26 36.93 -2.14 12.94
C ILE A 26 36.49 -3.45 12.31
N GLN A 27 37.34 -4.48 12.31
CA GLN A 27 37.00 -5.79 11.75
C GLN A 27 35.84 -6.44 12.52
N ALA A 28 35.82 -6.35 13.85
CA ALA A 28 34.72 -6.82 14.68
C ALA A 28 33.42 -6.05 14.41
N PHE A 29 33.51 -4.72 14.26
CA PHE A 29 32.37 -3.87 13.92
C PHE A 29 31.80 -4.19 12.53
N VAL A 30 32.64 -4.29 11.50
CA VAL A 30 32.19 -4.67 10.14
C VAL A 30 31.59 -6.07 10.12
N SER A 31 32.19 -7.03 10.84
CA SER A 31 31.63 -8.38 11.01
C SER A 31 30.34 -8.38 11.84
N SER A 32 30.08 -7.29 12.58
CA SER A 32 28.85 -7.12 13.33
C SER A 32 27.68 -6.79 12.40
N CYS A 33 27.92 -5.90 11.43
CA CYS A 33 26.99 -5.47 10.40
C CYS A 33 26.66 -6.63 9.43
N GLY A 34 25.38 -6.91 9.20
CA GLY A 34 24.95 -8.02 8.33
C GLY A 34 24.49 -9.30 9.05
N ALA A 35 24.53 -9.36 10.38
CA ALA A 35 23.85 -10.42 11.11
C ALA A 35 22.35 -10.13 11.26
N THR A 36 21.50 -11.13 11.00
CA THR A 36 20.03 -11.07 11.07
C THR A 36 19.46 -10.86 12.49
N ARG A 37 20.31 -10.78 13.52
CA ARG A 37 19.88 -10.50 14.89
C ARG A 37 19.92 -9.00 15.13
N LEU A 38 18.74 -8.38 15.07
CA LEU A 38 18.49 -6.98 15.41
C LEU A 38 18.57 -6.79 16.92
N THR A 39 19.77 -6.89 17.49
CA THR A 39 20.05 -6.47 18.86
C THR A 39 20.94 -5.25 18.80
N SER A 40 20.62 -4.20 19.57
CA SER A 40 21.42 -2.96 19.70
C SER A 40 22.84 -3.19 20.24
N GLU A 41 23.13 -4.45 20.59
CA GLU A 41 24.39 -4.92 21.15
C GLU A 41 24.75 -6.24 20.46
N LYS A 42 26.02 -6.40 20.10
CA LYS A 42 26.55 -7.69 19.62
C LYS A 42 27.74 -8.09 20.47
N THR A 43 27.65 -9.28 21.04
CA THR A 43 28.75 -9.90 21.76
C THR A 43 29.59 -10.70 20.78
N PHE A 44 30.90 -10.44 20.74
CA PHE A 44 31.87 -11.20 19.96
C PHE A 44 33.01 -11.63 20.87
N LYS A 45 33.75 -12.65 20.43
CA LYS A 45 34.95 -13.10 21.12
C LYS A 45 36.09 -12.16 20.72
N SER A 46 36.57 -11.37 21.68
CA SER A 46 37.78 -10.57 21.56
C SER A 46 38.99 -11.49 21.28
N PHE A 47 40.06 -10.88 20.79
CA PHE A 47 41.32 -11.56 20.51
C PHE A 47 41.92 -12.25 21.75
N ASP A 48 41.66 -11.68 22.92
CA ASP A 48 42.12 -12.18 24.23
C ASP A 48 41.30 -13.41 24.69
N GLY A 49 40.30 -13.82 23.91
CA GLY A 49 39.37 -14.90 24.23
C GLY A 49 38.17 -14.46 25.10
N ASN A 50 38.19 -13.22 25.59
CA ASN A 50 37.10 -12.61 26.37
C ASN A 50 35.91 -12.22 25.48
N LEU A 51 34.71 -12.24 26.04
CA LEU A 51 33.52 -11.73 25.34
C LEU A 51 33.48 -10.21 25.45
N ALA A 52 33.52 -9.53 24.31
CA ALA A 52 33.37 -8.08 24.22
C ALA A 52 32.00 -7.77 23.61
N THR A 53 31.29 -6.80 24.17
CA THR A 53 29.99 -6.34 23.69
C THR A 53 30.16 -4.93 23.13
N ILE A 54 29.93 -4.77 21.83
CA ILE A 54 29.86 -3.44 21.20
C ILE A 54 28.40 -3.02 21.15
N LYS A 55 28.12 -1.84 21.72
CA LYS A 55 26.87 -1.11 21.48
C LYS A 55 26.95 -0.49 20.10
N TRP A 56 25.92 -0.71 19.28
CA TRP A 56 25.85 -0.04 17.99
C TRP A 56 25.56 1.44 18.17
N PRO A 57 26.24 2.32 17.41
CA PRO A 57 25.78 3.68 17.23
C PRO A 57 24.35 3.67 16.70
N GLU A 58 23.53 4.62 17.14
CA GLU A 58 22.12 4.72 16.75
C GLU A 58 21.93 4.71 15.22
N VAL A 59 22.79 5.43 14.49
CA VAL A 59 22.79 5.47 13.01
C VAL A 59 23.00 4.09 12.37
N VAL A 60 23.78 3.22 13.00
CA VAL A 60 24.08 1.87 12.50
C VAL A 60 22.90 0.95 12.78
N ASP A 61 22.33 1.04 13.98
CA ASP A 61 21.16 0.27 14.37
C ASP A 61 19.93 0.64 13.52
N GLU A 62 19.69 1.92 13.27
CA GLU A 62 18.64 2.38 12.36
C GLU A 62 18.85 1.85 10.93
N TYR A 63 20.08 1.94 10.41
CA TYR A 63 20.41 1.43 9.09
C TYR A 63 20.18 -0.09 8.99
N GLU A 64 20.70 -0.88 9.93
CA GLU A 64 20.60 -2.34 9.90
C GLU A 64 19.16 -2.83 10.08
N ARG A 65 18.32 -2.11 10.83
CA ARG A 65 16.88 -2.40 10.97
C ARG A 65 16.11 -2.23 9.66
N HIS A 66 16.42 -1.20 8.88
CA HIS A 66 15.60 -0.81 7.73
C HIS A 66 16.19 -1.17 6.36
N LYS A 67 17.50 -1.46 6.28
CA LYS A 67 18.17 -1.74 4.99
C LYS A 67 17.56 -2.87 4.20
N SER A 68 17.02 -3.89 4.88
CA SER A 68 16.44 -5.06 4.24
C SER A 68 14.97 -4.88 3.86
N SER A 69 14.39 -3.70 4.04
CA SER A 69 12.96 -3.47 3.75
C SER A 69 12.63 -3.73 2.29
N VAL A 70 13.45 -3.20 1.36
CA VAL A 70 13.30 -3.39 -0.08
C VAL A 70 13.51 -4.87 -0.45
N ASP A 71 14.55 -5.50 0.10
CA ASP A 71 14.85 -6.91 -0.15
C ASP A 71 13.76 -7.83 0.40
N ALA A 72 13.20 -7.52 1.56
CA ALA A 72 12.09 -8.27 2.14
C ALA A 72 10.82 -8.15 1.28
N ALA A 73 10.52 -6.96 0.75
CA ALA A 73 9.41 -6.75 -0.18
C ALA A 73 9.64 -7.48 -1.51
N ASN A 74 10.86 -7.45 -2.05
CA ASN A 74 11.24 -8.22 -3.24
C ASN A 74 11.13 -9.73 -3.01
N ASN A 75 11.63 -10.23 -1.87
CA ASN A 75 11.52 -11.64 -1.51
C ASN A 75 10.06 -12.06 -1.34
N LEU A 76 9.20 -11.20 -0.76
CA LEU A 76 7.78 -11.50 -0.65
C LEU A 76 7.11 -11.68 -2.02
N ARG A 77 7.48 -10.82 -2.98
CA ARG A 77 7.03 -10.89 -4.37
C ARG A 77 7.55 -12.14 -5.09
N ASP A 78 8.80 -12.53 -4.82
CA ASP A 78 9.50 -13.58 -5.58
C ASP A 78 9.39 -14.98 -4.95
N ASN A 79 8.90 -15.11 -3.71
CA ASN A 79 8.99 -16.36 -2.93
C ASN A 79 8.10 -17.53 -3.41
N LEU A 80 7.16 -17.33 -4.33
CA LEU A 80 6.26 -18.37 -4.86
C LEU A 80 5.71 -17.93 -6.23
N THR A 81 5.44 -18.88 -7.14
CA THR A 81 4.83 -18.72 -8.49
C THR A 81 4.65 -17.25 -8.88
N SER A 82 5.76 -16.57 -9.18
CA SER A 82 5.75 -15.14 -9.42
C SER A 82 5.00 -14.90 -10.73
N TYR A 83 4.23 -13.82 -10.85
CA TYR A 83 3.62 -13.49 -12.14
C TYR A 83 4.68 -13.28 -13.22
N HIS A 84 5.92 -12.97 -12.85
CA HIS A 84 7.07 -12.98 -13.77
C HIS A 84 7.33 -14.36 -14.36
N ASP A 85 7.26 -15.42 -13.56
CA ASP A 85 7.51 -16.79 -14.02
C ASP A 85 6.31 -17.32 -14.84
N ILE A 86 5.10 -16.90 -14.47
CA ILE A 86 3.85 -17.30 -15.16
C ILE A 86 3.74 -16.60 -16.52
N ILE A 87 4.00 -15.29 -16.59
CA ILE A 87 4.02 -14.51 -17.82
C ILE A 87 5.43 -14.60 -18.42
N SER A 88 5.86 -15.83 -18.70
CA SER A 88 7.15 -16.11 -19.33
C SER A 88 7.10 -15.70 -20.80
N THR A 89 7.57 -14.50 -21.08
CA THR A 89 7.59 -13.92 -22.43
C THR A 89 8.80 -13.02 -22.62
N GLU A 90 9.30 -12.99 -23.86
CA GLU A 90 10.44 -12.15 -24.23
C GLU A 90 10.06 -10.67 -24.44
N ARG A 91 8.75 -10.38 -24.48
CA ARG A 91 8.23 -9.02 -24.65
C ARG A 91 8.36 -8.24 -23.36
N TRP A 92 9.18 -7.18 -23.37
CA TRP A 92 9.48 -6.41 -22.18
C TRP A 92 8.22 -5.77 -21.54
N GLU A 93 7.23 -5.41 -22.35
CA GLU A 93 5.97 -4.80 -21.88
C GLU A 93 5.19 -5.78 -20.99
N MET A 94 5.16 -7.05 -21.41
CA MET A 94 4.46 -8.09 -20.69
C MET A 94 5.21 -8.51 -19.43
N ARG A 95 6.55 -8.49 -19.46
CA ARG A 95 7.38 -8.66 -18.25
C ARG A 95 7.14 -7.53 -17.25
N PHE A 96 7.06 -6.28 -17.72
CA PHE A 96 6.76 -5.13 -16.87
C PHE A 96 5.34 -5.20 -16.30
N PHE A 97 4.37 -5.68 -17.08
CA PHE A 97 3.02 -5.92 -16.60
C PHE A 97 2.98 -7.01 -15.52
N GLY A 98 3.69 -8.12 -15.72
CA GLY A 98 3.83 -9.17 -14.70
C GLY A 98 4.46 -8.66 -13.41
N PHE A 99 5.51 -7.85 -13.51
CA PHE A 99 6.10 -7.13 -12.37
C PHE A 99 5.07 -6.35 -11.58
N PHE A 100 4.28 -5.54 -12.29
CA PHE A 100 3.27 -4.68 -11.66
C PHE A 100 2.20 -5.48 -10.94
N LEU A 101 1.73 -6.58 -11.54
CA LEU A 101 0.78 -7.49 -10.90
C LEU A 101 1.35 -8.12 -9.64
N SER A 102 2.60 -8.62 -9.68
CA SER A 102 3.25 -9.18 -8.49
C SER A 102 3.44 -8.13 -7.38
N LEU A 103 3.73 -6.87 -7.73
CA LEU A 103 3.82 -5.78 -6.76
C LEU A 103 2.47 -5.49 -6.10
N CYS A 104 1.39 -5.42 -6.89
CA CYS A 104 0.04 -5.24 -6.37
C CYS A 104 -0.37 -6.39 -5.45
N GLU A 105 -0.08 -7.64 -5.82
CA GLU A 105 -0.32 -8.83 -5.01
C GLU A 105 0.39 -8.76 -3.66
N ALA A 106 1.71 -8.52 -3.65
CA ALA A 106 2.50 -8.47 -2.42
C ALA A 106 2.03 -7.34 -1.48
N ASN A 107 1.67 -6.19 -2.03
CA ASN A 107 1.12 -5.06 -1.27
C ASN A 107 -0.29 -5.36 -0.72
N ALA A 108 -1.14 -6.02 -1.51
CA ALA A 108 -2.45 -6.45 -1.08
C ALA A 108 -2.35 -7.49 0.05
N TYR A 109 -1.43 -8.45 -0.07
CA TYR A 109 -1.17 -9.42 0.99
C TYR A 109 -0.63 -8.76 2.27
N SER A 110 0.33 -7.84 2.14
CA SER A 110 0.87 -7.09 3.27
C SER A 110 -0.22 -6.29 3.99
N SER A 111 -1.12 -5.67 3.24
CA SER A 111 -2.28 -4.96 3.78
C SER A 111 -3.27 -5.93 4.44
N PHE A 112 -3.60 -7.04 3.77
CA PHE A 112 -4.48 -8.07 4.31
C PHE A 112 -3.96 -8.61 5.64
N ARG A 113 -2.65 -8.83 5.75
CA ARG A 113 -1.98 -9.29 6.97
C ARG A 113 -2.13 -8.36 8.17
N VAL A 114 -2.24 -7.05 7.93
CA VAL A 114 -2.34 -6.03 8.98
C VAL A 114 -3.79 -5.69 9.30
N PHE A 115 -4.65 -5.61 8.29
CA PHE A 115 -6.00 -5.06 8.41
C PHE A 115 -7.11 -6.12 8.48
N SER A 116 -6.82 -7.40 8.20
CA SER A 116 -7.79 -8.49 8.32
C SER A 116 -7.60 -9.26 9.63
N GLU A 117 -8.70 -9.65 10.27
CA GLU A 117 -8.69 -10.51 11.46
C GLU A 117 -8.03 -11.86 11.17
N GLU A 118 -8.22 -12.40 9.97
CA GLU A 118 -7.59 -13.64 9.50
C GLU A 118 -6.18 -13.43 8.93
N GLY A 119 -5.72 -12.18 8.86
CA GLY A 119 -4.49 -11.80 8.18
C GLY A 119 -3.23 -12.37 8.81
N ALA A 120 -3.19 -12.45 10.15
CA ALA A 120 -2.01 -12.90 10.87
C ALA A 120 -1.76 -14.42 10.74
N SER A 121 -2.82 -15.21 10.56
CA SER A 121 -2.76 -16.68 10.52
C SER A 121 -2.69 -17.24 9.09
N ARG A 122 -3.14 -16.49 8.09
CA ARG A 122 -3.17 -16.96 6.70
C ARG A 122 -1.84 -16.70 5.99
N GLY A 123 -1.24 -17.77 5.47
CA GLY A 123 -0.02 -17.71 4.67
C GLY A 123 -0.25 -17.13 3.26
N HIS A 124 0.84 -16.68 2.62
CA HIS A 124 0.79 -16.00 1.32
C HIS A 124 0.17 -16.85 0.22
N SER A 125 0.49 -18.15 0.15
CA SER A 125 -0.10 -19.07 -0.84
C SER A 125 -1.62 -19.14 -0.74
N SER A 126 -2.15 -19.30 0.48
CA SER A 126 -3.60 -19.36 0.70
C SER A 126 -4.30 -18.05 0.35
N PHE A 127 -3.63 -16.91 0.57
CA PHE A 127 -4.12 -15.62 0.11
C PHE A 127 -4.22 -15.58 -1.43
N LYS A 128 -3.19 -16.03 -2.16
CA LYS A 128 -3.19 -16.10 -3.63
C LYS A 128 -4.31 -16.99 -4.16
N ASP A 129 -4.51 -18.16 -3.56
CA ASP A 129 -5.56 -19.10 -3.98
C ASP A 129 -6.96 -18.45 -3.84
N ASN A 130 -7.21 -17.81 -2.71
CA ASN A 130 -8.46 -17.07 -2.49
C ASN A 130 -8.61 -15.90 -3.47
N LEU A 131 -7.54 -15.13 -3.71
CA LEU A 131 -7.56 -14.03 -4.67
C LEU A 131 -7.91 -14.53 -6.07
N ALA A 132 -7.28 -15.62 -6.52
CA ALA A 132 -7.56 -16.23 -7.82
C ALA A 132 -9.01 -16.71 -7.91
N PHE A 133 -9.52 -17.39 -6.88
CA PHE A 133 -10.91 -17.84 -6.83
C PHE A 133 -11.90 -16.67 -6.92
N ASN A 134 -11.71 -15.62 -6.10
CA ASN A 134 -12.57 -14.44 -6.10
C ASN A 134 -12.53 -13.70 -7.44
N LEU A 135 -11.36 -13.59 -8.09
CA LEU A 135 -11.26 -13.00 -9.43
C LEU A 135 -12.01 -13.82 -10.47
N LEU A 136 -11.92 -15.15 -10.42
CA LEU A 136 -12.66 -16.04 -11.33
C LEU A 136 -14.17 -15.94 -11.12
N GLU A 137 -14.62 -15.90 -9.88
CA GLU A 137 -16.03 -15.72 -9.54
C GLU A 137 -16.55 -14.37 -10.02
N HIS A 138 -15.81 -13.29 -9.77
CA HIS A 138 -16.13 -11.96 -10.27
C HIS A 138 -16.21 -11.93 -11.81
N CYS A 139 -15.32 -12.63 -12.51
CA CYS A 139 -15.39 -12.75 -13.96
C CYS A 139 -16.67 -13.47 -14.45
N LYS A 140 -17.15 -14.48 -13.71
CA LYS A 140 -18.42 -15.15 -14.02
C LYS A 140 -19.61 -14.20 -13.81
N GLU A 141 -19.61 -13.46 -12.71
CA GLU A 141 -20.65 -12.46 -12.44
C GLU A 141 -20.68 -11.37 -13.52
N LEU A 142 -19.51 -10.85 -13.92
CA LEU A 142 -19.40 -9.87 -15.00
C LEU A 142 -19.95 -10.40 -16.33
N LYS A 143 -19.69 -11.67 -16.65
CA LYS A 143 -20.26 -12.32 -17.84
C LYS A 143 -21.78 -12.46 -17.74
N SER A 144 -22.32 -12.82 -16.58
CA SER A 144 -23.79 -12.88 -16.37
C SER A 144 -24.42 -11.51 -16.59
N ARG A 145 -23.87 -10.47 -15.94
CA ARG A 145 -24.35 -9.09 -16.09
C ARG A 145 -24.24 -8.59 -17.53
N TYR A 146 -23.15 -8.93 -18.23
CA TYR A 146 -23.02 -8.59 -19.64
C TYR A 146 -24.11 -9.24 -20.49
N ASN A 147 -24.41 -10.51 -20.24
CA ASN A 147 -25.46 -11.24 -20.97
C ASN A 147 -26.87 -10.70 -20.65
N GLU A 148 -27.13 -10.28 -19.41
CA GLU A 148 -28.38 -9.62 -18.99
C GLU A 148 -28.52 -8.22 -19.63
N VAL A 149 -27.43 -7.44 -19.72
CA VAL A 149 -27.43 -6.09 -20.31
C VAL A 149 -27.46 -6.12 -21.85
N ALA A 150 -26.85 -7.13 -22.48
CA ALA A 150 -26.83 -7.30 -23.93
C ALA A 150 -28.23 -7.58 -24.52
N GLN A 151 -29.21 -8.00 -23.71
CA GLN A 151 -30.60 -8.13 -24.13
C GLN A 151 -31.42 -6.82 -24.04
N GLY A 152 -30.87 -5.72 -23.51
CA GLY A 152 -31.67 -4.53 -23.19
C GLY A 152 -31.15 -3.16 -23.63
N SER A 153 -29.86 -2.97 -23.93
CA SER A 153 -29.38 -1.60 -24.23
C SER A 153 -27.98 -1.58 -24.85
N ASN A 154 -27.85 -0.97 -26.03
CA ASN A 154 -26.59 -0.61 -26.70
C ASN A 154 -25.77 0.49 -25.96
N ARG A 155 -25.90 0.62 -24.64
CA ARG A 155 -25.04 1.48 -23.82
C ARG A 155 -24.60 0.70 -22.59
N MET A 156 -23.34 0.29 -22.58
CA MET A 156 -22.64 -0.15 -21.37
C MET A 156 -22.74 0.96 -20.31
N LEU A 157 -23.76 0.90 -19.45
CA LEU A 157 -23.77 1.65 -18.21
C LEU A 157 -22.84 0.91 -17.24
N ARG A 158 -21.54 1.26 -17.29
CA ARG A 158 -20.54 0.88 -16.26
C ARG A 158 -20.73 1.68 -14.97
N SER A 159 -21.96 2.08 -14.67
CA SER A 159 -22.33 2.82 -13.46
C SER A 159 -23.29 1.96 -12.65
N ASP A 160 -22.85 1.55 -11.48
CA ASP A 160 -23.75 1.05 -10.45
C ASP A 160 -24.68 2.21 -10.03
N SER A 161 -25.86 1.87 -9.52
CA SER A 161 -26.79 2.77 -8.81
C SER A 161 -26.11 3.69 -7.79
N ASN A 162 -24.97 3.26 -7.23
CA ASN A 162 -24.21 4.02 -6.24
C ASN A 162 -23.06 4.85 -6.81
N HIS A 163 -22.55 4.54 -8.01
CA HIS A 163 -21.34 5.20 -8.55
C HIS A 163 -21.37 5.33 -10.08
N SER A 164 -21.14 6.55 -10.60
CA SER A 164 -20.95 6.80 -12.03
C SER A 164 -19.52 7.21 -12.36
N TYR A 165 -18.90 6.57 -13.35
CA TYR A 165 -17.61 7.02 -13.89
C TYR A 165 -17.72 8.40 -14.54
N VAL A 166 -16.89 9.34 -14.09
CA VAL A 166 -16.74 10.66 -14.69
C VAL A 166 -15.35 10.72 -15.32
N SER A 167 -15.27 10.99 -16.61
CA SER A 167 -13.98 11.26 -17.29
C SER A 167 -13.21 12.36 -16.55
N MET A 168 -11.88 12.23 -16.40
CA MET A 168 -11.05 13.25 -15.75
C MET A 168 -11.18 14.64 -16.39
N SER A 169 -11.43 14.73 -17.70
CA SER A 169 -11.69 16.02 -18.37
C SER A 169 -13.00 16.69 -17.92
N ASN A 170 -13.90 15.91 -17.30
CA ASN A 170 -15.15 16.38 -16.70
C ASN A 170 -15.10 16.47 -15.16
N ALA A 171 -14.07 15.88 -14.52
CA ALA A 171 -13.97 15.79 -13.06
C ALA A 171 -13.67 17.15 -12.40
N SER A 172 -12.97 18.04 -13.11
CA SER A 172 -12.50 19.32 -12.56
C SER A 172 -13.48 20.49 -12.65
N ASN A 173 -14.63 20.36 -13.33
CA ASN A 173 -15.52 21.52 -13.57
C ASN A 173 -17.03 21.29 -13.43
N LYS A 174 -17.46 20.14 -12.92
CA LYS A 174 -18.89 19.89 -12.66
C LYS A 174 -19.16 19.70 -11.17
N ARG A 175 -19.01 20.77 -10.38
CA ARG A 175 -20.08 21.07 -9.41
C ARG A 175 -21.33 21.20 -10.26
N LYS A 176 -22.12 20.13 -10.42
CA LYS A 176 -23.43 20.21 -11.07
C LYS A 176 -24.19 21.26 -10.29
N ARG A 177 -24.24 22.50 -10.80
CA ARG A 177 -24.92 23.62 -10.16
C ARG A 177 -26.40 23.29 -10.27
N LEU A 178 -26.96 22.72 -9.21
CA LEU A 178 -28.36 22.35 -9.16
C LEU A 178 -29.19 23.63 -9.19
N ILE A 179 -30.35 23.58 -9.84
CA ILE A 179 -31.27 24.72 -9.90
C ILE A 179 -32.39 24.43 -8.90
N CYS A 180 -32.75 25.41 -8.09
CA CYS A 180 -33.87 25.28 -7.17
C CYS A 180 -35.15 24.90 -7.93
N ARG A 181 -35.74 23.76 -7.57
CA ARG A 181 -36.93 23.20 -8.23
C ARG A 181 -38.12 24.16 -8.13
N LYS A 182 -38.41 24.67 -6.92
CA LYS A 182 -39.49 25.64 -6.69
C LYS A 182 -39.31 26.92 -7.50
N CYS A 183 -38.13 27.52 -7.50
CA CYS A 183 -37.88 28.73 -8.29
C CYS A 183 -38.09 28.50 -9.79
N LYS A 184 -37.69 27.32 -10.30
CA LYS A 184 -37.89 26.93 -11.70
C LYS A 184 -39.37 26.72 -12.02
N GLU A 185 -40.12 26.04 -11.15
CA GLU A 185 -41.57 25.80 -11.30
C GLU A 185 -42.37 27.12 -11.22
N SER A 186 -41.93 28.08 -10.42
CA SER A 186 -42.56 29.40 -10.29
C SER A 186 -42.17 30.40 -11.40
N GLY A 187 -41.44 29.97 -12.44
CA GLY A 187 -41.06 30.82 -13.58
C GLY A 187 -40.00 31.89 -13.26
N THR A 188 -39.42 31.88 -12.06
CA THR A 188 -38.28 32.75 -11.72
C THR A 188 -36.98 32.17 -12.28
N ASN A 189 -36.01 33.01 -12.61
CA ASN A 189 -34.66 32.56 -12.97
C ASN A 189 -34.12 31.70 -11.82
N GLY A 190 -34.15 30.38 -12.02
CA GLY A 190 -33.96 29.42 -10.95
C GLY A 190 -32.64 29.66 -10.21
N LYS A 191 -32.71 29.94 -8.91
CA LYS A 191 -31.54 30.18 -8.09
C LYS A 191 -30.65 28.93 -8.07
N ARG A 192 -29.34 29.12 -8.23
CA ARG A 192 -28.34 28.04 -8.18
C ARG A 192 -28.16 27.58 -6.73
N VAL A 193 -28.01 26.28 -6.53
CA VAL A 193 -28.00 25.62 -5.23
C VAL A 193 -26.86 24.61 -5.18
N GLU A 194 -26.16 24.58 -4.03
CA GLU A 194 -25.08 23.61 -3.77
C GLU A 194 -25.47 22.52 -2.76
N LYS A 195 -26.58 22.69 -2.02
CA LYS A 195 -27.01 21.78 -0.94
C LYS A 195 -28.45 21.30 -1.13
N PHE A 196 -28.74 20.07 -0.74
CA PHE A 196 -30.08 19.49 -0.77
C PHE A 196 -30.84 19.73 0.54
N CYS A 197 -32.16 19.63 0.49
CA CYS A 197 -32.98 19.58 1.70
C CYS A 197 -32.72 18.26 2.44
N SER A 198 -32.52 18.30 3.76
CA SER A 198 -32.38 17.09 4.58
C SER A 198 -33.67 16.26 4.65
N CYS A 199 -34.82 16.89 4.42
CA CYS A 199 -36.13 16.22 4.44
C CYS A 199 -36.42 15.44 3.14
N ASP A 200 -35.80 15.83 2.02
CA ASP A 200 -35.89 15.13 0.74
C ASP A 200 -34.62 15.44 -0.09
N PRO A 201 -33.64 14.52 -0.09
CA PRO A 201 -32.39 14.70 -0.82
C PRO A 201 -32.55 14.78 -2.34
N THR A 202 -33.74 14.49 -2.88
CA THR A 202 -34.00 14.54 -4.32
C THR A 202 -34.43 15.93 -4.80
N ILE A 203 -34.77 16.85 -3.88
CA ILE A 203 -35.29 18.18 -4.20
C ILE A 203 -34.26 19.27 -3.84
N PRO A 204 -33.58 19.87 -4.84
CA PRO A 204 -32.72 21.03 -4.60
C PRO A 204 -33.57 22.28 -4.34
N LEU A 205 -33.32 22.95 -3.21
CA LEU A 205 -34.02 24.18 -2.80
C LEU A 205 -33.01 25.30 -2.53
N CYS A 206 -33.29 26.52 -3.00
CA CYS A 206 -32.53 27.69 -2.59
C CYS A 206 -32.83 28.02 -1.12
N PHE A 207 -32.01 28.88 -0.51
CA PHE A 207 -32.14 29.26 0.89
C PHE A 207 -33.56 29.70 1.27
N ASP A 208 -34.19 30.55 0.45
CA ASP A 208 -35.55 31.06 0.70
C ASP A 208 -36.60 29.95 0.65
N CYS A 209 -36.55 29.12 -0.39
CA CYS A 209 -37.48 27.99 -0.57
C CYS A 209 -37.27 26.91 0.50
N HIS A 210 -36.04 26.74 0.99
CA HIS A 210 -35.72 25.83 2.09
C HIS A 210 -36.29 26.34 3.42
N ASN A 211 -36.12 27.63 3.73
CA ASN A 211 -36.72 28.22 4.94
C ASN A 211 -38.24 28.16 4.94
N GLN A 212 -38.89 28.38 3.80
CA GLN A 212 -40.34 28.19 3.66
C GLN A 212 -40.74 26.73 3.89
N HIS A 213 -39.96 25.78 3.39
CA HIS A 213 -40.20 24.36 3.61
C HIS A 213 -40.07 24.00 5.09
N LEU A 214 -39.00 24.44 5.76
CA LEU A 214 -38.81 24.22 7.19
C LEU A 214 -39.96 24.80 8.03
N LYS A 215 -40.42 26.02 7.73
CA LYS A 215 -41.59 26.61 8.40
C LYS A 215 -42.85 25.78 8.20
N ALA A 216 -43.11 25.29 6.99
CA ALA A 216 -44.26 24.45 6.70
C ALA A 216 -44.19 23.08 7.39
N VAL A 217 -42.99 22.49 7.47
CA VAL A 217 -42.76 21.23 8.20
C VAL A 217 -42.99 21.42 9.70
N TRP A 218 -42.45 22.49 10.28
CA TRP A 218 -42.64 22.83 11.69
C TRP A 218 -44.11 23.08 12.04
N LEU A 219 -44.85 23.79 11.19
CA LEU A 219 -46.28 24.04 11.42
C LEU A 219 -47.14 22.77 11.36
N ARG A 220 -46.74 21.76 10.56
CA ARG A 220 -47.40 20.44 10.50
C ARG A 220 -47.09 19.52 11.68
N GLN A 221 -46.11 19.86 12.51
CA GLN A 221 -45.79 19.10 13.72
C GLN A 221 -46.48 19.66 14.97
N LEU A 222 -47.04 20.87 14.89
CA LEU A 222 -47.69 21.57 15.99
C LEU A 222 -49.23 21.50 15.94
N TYR A 223 -49.80 20.94 14.87
CA TYR A 223 -51.22 20.66 14.67
C TYR A 223 -51.36 19.27 14.03
#